data_AF-A0A7S4FDJ5-F1
#
_entry.id   AF-A0A7S4FDJ5-F1
#
_cell.length_a   1.000
_cell.length_b   1.000
_cell.length_c   1.000
_cell.angle_alpha   90.00
_cell.angle_beta   90.00
_cell.angle_gamma   90.00
#
_symmetry.space_group_name_H-M   'P 1'
#
loop_
_entity.id
_entity.type
_entity.pdbx_description
1 polymer ?
#
loop_
_entity_poly.entity_id
_entity_poly.type
_entity_poly.pdbx_seq_one_letter_code
_entity_poly.pdbx_strand_id
1 'polypeptide(L)'
;AVDPDGKAMYVFGGADCSAGCKCKDDLWRFSIAAGQWTRLVVQTGPNNRHFHSGVMSPRASLYIFGGESYSPYKYFNDVWRFDVTAVTAGADDAGDVKTNGTKEYHGDPLELAANPEPLWDRRGPLQQQPGPDVGWPQARLGDQNVLV
;
A
#
# COMPACT_ATOMS: atom_id res chain seq x y z
N ALA A 1 -7.88 -6.34 -1.08
CA ALA A 1 -7.10 -7.19 -0.17
C ALA A 1 -8.00 -7.68 0.97
N VAL A 2 -7.74 -8.84 1.58
CA VAL A 2 -8.53 -9.38 2.71
C VAL A 2 -7.70 -9.29 3.99
N ASP A 3 -8.31 -9.00 5.15
CA ASP A 3 -7.60 -9.01 6.43
C ASP A 3 -7.06 -10.41 6.80
N PRO A 4 -6.05 -10.51 7.70
CA PRO A 4 -5.47 -11.80 8.07
C PRO A 4 -6.47 -12.79 8.68
N ASP A 5 -7.52 -12.27 9.31
CA ASP A 5 -8.58 -13.07 9.93
C ASP A 5 -9.65 -13.53 8.92
N GLY A 6 -9.64 -13.04 7.67
CA GLY A 6 -10.66 -13.35 6.67
C GLY A 6 -12.05 -12.80 6.99
N LYS A 7 -12.15 -11.76 7.82
CA LYS A 7 -13.41 -11.15 8.29
C LYS A 7 -13.81 -9.92 7.49
N ALA A 8 -12.84 -9.27 6.84
CA ALA A 8 -13.10 -8.07 6.06
C ALA A 8 -12.28 -7.99 4.79
N MET A 9 -12.90 -7.46 3.74
CA MET A 9 -12.23 -7.10 2.49
C MET A 9 -12.06 -5.58 2.43
N TYR A 10 -10.93 -5.15 1.88
CA TYR A 10 -10.55 -3.76 1.68
C TYR A 10 -10.36 -3.48 0.19
N VAL A 11 -10.97 -2.39 -0.27
CA VAL A 11 -10.92 -1.95 -1.67
C VAL A 11 -10.52 -0.49 -1.68
N PHE A 12 -9.43 -0.18 -2.37
CA PHE A 12 -8.95 1.18 -2.57
C PHE A 12 -9.09 1.57 -4.04
N GLY A 13 -9.47 2.80 -4.31
CA GLY A 13 -9.44 3.40 -5.65
C GLY A 13 -10.26 2.65 -6.71
N GLY A 14 -9.67 2.50 -7.90
CA GLY A 14 -10.37 2.00 -9.08
C GLY A 14 -10.78 3.13 -10.03
N ALA A 15 -11.49 2.79 -11.12
CA ALA A 15 -11.94 3.76 -12.10
C ALA A 15 -13.41 3.54 -12.48
N ASP A 16 -14.13 4.64 -12.62
CA ASP A 16 -15.46 4.68 -13.22
C ASP A 16 -15.35 5.34 -14.59
N CYS A 17 -15.62 4.59 -15.65
CA CYS A 17 -15.58 5.04 -17.04
C CYS A 17 -16.97 5.25 -17.65
N SER A 18 -18.05 5.26 -16.85
CA SER A 18 -19.41 5.48 -17.35
C SER A 18 -19.63 6.88 -17.94
N ALA A 19 -18.94 7.90 -17.43
CA ALA A 19 -19.04 9.29 -17.88
C ALA A 19 -17.66 9.98 -17.86
N GLY A 20 -16.77 9.50 -18.74
CA GLY A 20 -15.35 9.85 -18.74
C GLY A 20 -14.62 9.10 -17.62
N CYS A 21 -13.49 8.48 -17.93
CA CYS A 21 -12.76 7.67 -16.96
C CYS A 21 -12.23 8.53 -15.80
N LYS A 22 -12.76 8.28 -14.60
CA LYS A 22 -12.38 8.96 -13.36
C LYS A 22 -11.86 7.95 -12.37
N CYS A 23 -10.60 8.09 -11.99
CA CYS A 23 -10.03 7.30 -10.91
C CYS A 23 -10.57 7.77 -9.55
N LYS A 24 -10.68 6.84 -8.61
CA LYS A 24 -11.09 7.09 -7.23
C LYS A 24 -9.89 6.99 -6.29
N ASP A 25 -10.00 7.61 -5.13
CA ASP A 25 -9.04 7.63 -4.01
C ASP A 25 -9.69 7.20 -2.68
N ASP A 26 -10.93 6.72 -2.71
CA ASP A 26 -11.63 6.27 -1.52
C ASP A 26 -11.20 4.85 -1.12
N LEU A 27 -11.27 4.60 0.18
CA LEU A 27 -11.01 3.31 0.79
C LEU A 27 -12.30 2.77 1.39
N TRP A 28 -12.62 1.54 1.07
CA TRP A 28 -13.82 0.85 1.52
C TRP A 28 -13.45 -0.42 2.26
N ARG A 29 -14.23 -0.73 3.31
CA ARG A 29 -14.20 -1.98 4.04
C ARG A 29 -15.52 -2.70 3.88
N PHE A 30 -15.48 -3.96 3.50
CA PHE A 30 -16.63 -4.85 3.51
C PHE A 30 -16.50 -5.83 4.69
N SER A 31 -17.46 -5.80 5.60
CA SER A 31 -17.59 -6.85 6.62
C SER A 31 -18.23 -8.08 5.98
N ILE A 32 -17.50 -9.20 5.98
CA ILE A 32 -17.99 -10.45 5.39
C ILE A 32 -19.12 -11.03 6.25
N ALA A 33 -18.99 -11.00 7.57
CA ALA A 33 -20.00 -11.52 8.48
C ALA A 33 -21.31 -10.72 8.44
N ALA A 34 -21.23 -9.39 8.36
CA ALA A 34 -22.42 -8.52 8.32
C ALA A 34 -22.95 -8.29 6.90
N GLY A 35 -22.17 -8.58 5.86
CA GLY A 35 -22.51 -8.26 4.48
C GLY A 35 -22.63 -6.76 4.21
N GLN A 36 -21.88 -5.94 4.96
CA GLN A 36 -22.03 -4.49 4.97
C GLN A 36 -20.75 -3.77 4.52
N TRP A 37 -20.94 -2.73 3.72
CA TRP A 37 -19.89 -1.80 3.34
C TRP A 37 -19.82 -0.64 4.31
N THR A 38 -18.60 -0.25 4.66
CA THR A 38 -18.27 0.93 5.45
C THR A 38 -17.19 1.70 4.71
N ARG A 39 -17.41 3.00 4.51
CA ARG A 39 -16.39 3.86 3.94
C ARG A 39 -15.37 4.20 5.01
N LEU A 40 -14.08 4.12 4.65
CA LEU A 40 -13.00 4.58 5.49
C LEU A 40 -12.59 5.98 5.03
N VAL A 41 -12.84 6.98 5.87
CA VAL A 41 -12.50 8.38 5.57
C VAL A 41 -10.99 8.54 5.73
N VAL A 42 -10.31 8.60 4.58
CA VAL A 42 -8.87 8.78 4.47
C VAL A 42 -8.55 10.27 4.53
N GLN A 43 -7.87 10.75 5.58
CA GLN A 43 -7.47 12.18 5.64
C GLN A 43 -6.16 12.43 4.88
N THR A 44 -5.23 11.48 4.95
CA THR A 44 -3.95 11.48 4.23
C THR A 44 -3.82 10.16 3.49
N GLY A 45 -3.56 10.19 2.18
CA GLY A 45 -3.49 8.97 1.39
C GLY A 45 -2.93 9.16 -0.02
N PRO A 46 -2.87 8.05 -0.79
CA PRO A 46 -2.46 8.09 -2.19
C PRO A 46 -3.42 8.91 -3.03
N ASN A 47 -2.90 9.58 -4.05
CA ASN A 47 -3.74 10.15 -5.11
C ASN A 47 -4.62 9.06 -5.76
N ASN A 48 -5.74 9.51 -6.32
CA ASN A 48 -6.68 8.67 -7.04
C ASN A 48 -5.98 7.82 -8.12
N ARG A 49 -6.26 6.52 -8.12
CA ARG A 49 -5.54 5.58 -9.00
C ARG A 49 -6.31 4.30 -9.27
N HIS A 50 -6.00 3.69 -10.40
CA HIS A 50 -6.42 2.34 -10.78
C HIS A 50 -5.20 1.51 -11.23
N PHE A 51 -5.38 0.24 -11.57
CA PHE A 51 -4.30 -0.72 -11.89
C PHE A 51 -3.14 -0.75 -10.86
N HIS A 52 -3.42 -0.38 -9.62
CA HIS A 52 -2.47 -0.50 -8.51
C HIS A 52 -2.54 -1.92 -7.93
N SER A 53 -1.46 -2.32 -7.25
CA SER A 53 -1.44 -3.55 -6.46
C SER A 53 -1.79 -3.24 -5.01
N GLY A 54 -2.61 -4.10 -4.39
CA GLY A 54 -3.01 -3.99 -2.99
C GLY A 54 -2.79 -5.27 -2.22
N VAL A 55 -2.00 -5.25 -1.16
CA VAL A 55 -1.68 -6.42 -0.33
C VAL A 55 -1.90 -6.16 1.15
N MET A 56 -2.36 -7.17 1.89
CA MET A 56 -2.54 -7.08 3.34
C MET A 56 -1.38 -7.80 4.04
N SER A 57 -0.77 -7.16 5.04
CA SER A 57 0.23 -7.81 5.88
C SER A 57 -0.41 -8.64 7.00
N PRO A 58 0.31 -9.61 7.59
CA PRO A 58 -0.15 -10.35 8.76
C PRO A 58 -0.47 -9.47 10.00
N ARG A 59 -0.01 -8.21 10.01
CA ARG A 59 -0.27 -7.25 11.09
C ARG A 59 -1.44 -6.31 10.77
N ALA A 60 -2.27 -6.65 9.77
CA ALA A 60 -3.39 -5.85 9.30
C ALA A 60 -2.99 -4.42 8.89
N SER A 61 -1.87 -4.32 8.16
CA SER A 61 -1.51 -3.12 7.41
C SER A 61 -1.77 -3.37 5.93
N LEU A 62 -2.57 -2.51 5.31
CA LEU A 62 -2.86 -2.54 3.87
C LEU A 62 -1.80 -1.73 3.14
N TYR A 63 -1.12 -2.35 2.19
CA TYR A 63 -0.15 -1.69 1.31
C TYR A 63 -0.72 -1.51 -0.08
N ILE A 64 -0.55 -0.31 -0.63
CA ILE A 64 -0.90 0.06 -2.00
C ILE A 64 0.38 0.46 -2.74
N PHE A 65 0.63 -0.18 -3.87
CA PHE A 65 1.79 0.13 -4.71
C PHE A 65 1.38 0.49 -6.13
N GLY A 66 1.99 1.57 -6.63
CA GLY A 66 1.94 1.96 -8.03
C GLY A 66 0.53 2.30 -8.53
N GLY A 67 0.25 1.93 -9.78
CA GLY A 67 -0.97 2.26 -10.51
C GLY A 67 -0.84 3.50 -11.39
N GLU A 68 -1.96 3.94 -11.95
CA GLU A 68 -2.01 5.14 -12.79
C GLU A 68 -3.31 5.92 -12.56
N SER A 69 -3.35 7.15 -13.07
CA SER A 69 -4.53 8.03 -13.07
C SER A 69 -4.81 8.55 -14.47
N TYR A 70 -6.06 8.94 -14.75
CA TYR A 70 -6.46 9.47 -16.07
C TYR A 70 -6.35 11.00 -16.20
N SER A 71 -6.48 11.75 -15.10
CA SER A 71 -6.51 13.22 -15.14
C SER A 71 -5.96 13.84 -13.84
N PRO A 72 -4.76 14.46 -13.88
CA PRO A 72 -3.79 14.37 -14.98
C PRO A 72 -3.35 12.92 -15.21
N TYR A 73 -2.97 12.56 -16.43
CA TYR A 73 -2.42 11.23 -16.67
C TYR A 73 -1.06 11.10 -15.97
N LYS A 74 -0.94 10.16 -15.04
CA LYS A 74 0.28 9.94 -14.26
C LYS A 74 0.41 8.49 -13.82
N TYR A 75 1.60 7.91 -14.01
CA TYR A 75 2.01 6.66 -13.38
C TYR A 75 2.53 6.94 -11.97
N PHE A 76 2.20 6.04 -11.05
CA PHE A 76 2.68 6.07 -9.69
C PHE A 76 3.71 4.96 -9.48
N ASN A 77 4.72 5.27 -8.67
CA ASN A 77 5.74 4.32 -8.24
C ASN A 77 6.01 4.46 -6.74
N ASP A 78 5.01 4.95 -5.99
CA ASP A 78 5.03 5.09 -4.55
C ASP A 78 4.40 3.88 -3.85
N VAL A 79 4.80 3.69 -2.59
CA VAL A 79 4.18 2.73 -1.68
C VAL A 79 3.46 3.51 -0.59
N TRP A 80 2.20 3.17 -0.35
CA TRP A 80 1.40 3.67 0.75
C TRP A 80 1.00 2.54 1.67
N ARG A 81 0.90 2.83 2.95
CA ARG A 81 0.46 1.92 4.00
C ARG A 81 -0.71 2.53 4.76
N PHE A 82 -1.77 1.77 4.97
CA PHE A 82 -2.86 2.09 5.88
C PHE A 82 -2.86 1.10 7.04
N ASP A 83 -2.92 1.60 8.27
CA ASP A 83 -3.13 0.75 9.44
C ASP A 83 -4.64 0.61 9.71
N VAL A 84 -5.17 -0.57 9.40
CA VAL A 84 -6.62 -0.85 9.45
C VAL A 84 -7.06 -1.58 10.73
N THR A 85 -6.14 -1.79 11.67
CA THR A 85 -6.43 -2.37 13.00
C THR A 85 -7.32 -1.45 13.84
N ALA A 86 -7.08 -0.13 13.79
CA ALA A 86 -7.81 0.88 14.54
C ALA A 86 -9.27 1.08 14.06
N VAL A 87 -9.59 0.56 12.87
CA VAL A 87 -10.88 0.77 12.19
C VAL A 87 -12.03 -0.02 12.84
N THR A 88 -11.72 -0.87 13.83
CA THR A 88 -12.72 -1.64 14.59
C THR A 88 -13.44 -0.85 15.68
N ALA A 89 -13.05 0.40 15.98
CA ALA A 89 -13.46 1.06 17.24
C ALA A 89 -14.18 2.42 17.15
N GLY A 90 -14.41 3.02 15.97
CA GLY A 90 -14.99 4.37 15.93
C GLY A 90 -15.62 4.78 14.59
N ALA A 91 -16.90 4.48 14.42
CA ALA A 91 -17.72 5.08 13.37
C ALA A 91 -18.18 6.49 13.78
N ASP A 92 -18.22 7.43 12.83
CA ASP A 92 -18.79 8.76 12.99
C ASP A 92 -20.32 8.76 12.77
N ASP A 93 -20.96 9.93 12.86
CA ASP A 93 -22.43 10.07 12.75
C ASP A 93 -22.99 9.62 11.38
N ALA A 94 -22.14 9.49 10.36
CA ALA A 94 -22.49 8.93 9.04
C ALA A 94 -22.26 7.41 8.96
N GLY A 95 -21.69 6.80 10.00
CA GLY A 95 -21.25 5.41 10.01
C GLY A 95 -19.86 5.19 9.40
N ASP A 96 -19.14 6.25 9.04
CA ASP A 96 -17.82 6.19 8.42
C ASP A 96 -16.72 6.11 9.49
N VAL A 97 -15.61 5.43 9.17
CA VAL A 97 -14.48 5.28 10.11
C VAL A 97 -13.27 6.02 9.58
N LYS A 98 -12.63 6.85 10.41
CA LYS A 98 -11.43 7.59 9.99
C LYS A 98 -10.20 6.69 9.95
N THR A 99 -9.36 6.89 8.94
CA THR A 99 -8.05 6.25 8.84
C THR A 99 -7.06 7.17 8.14
N ASN A 100 -5.76 6.93 8.33
CA ASN A 100 -4.69 7.68 7.69
C ASN A 100 -3.71 6.71 7.03
N GLY A 101 -3.27 7.10 5.84
CA GLY A 101 -2.20 6.46 5.10
C GLY A 101 -0.86 7.13 5.40
N THR A 102 0.19 6.33 5.44
CA THR A 102 1.59 6.75 5.50
C THR A 102 2.23 6.41 4.16
N LYS A 103 2.94 7.36 3.56
CA LYS A 103 3.75 7.11 2.36
C LYS A 103 5.08 6.51 2.78
N GLU A 104 5.35 5.28 2.36
CA GLU A 104 6.55 4.50 2.75
C GLU A 104 7.68 4.65 1.73
N TYR A 105 7.36 4.92 0.46
CA TYR A 105 8.36 5.09 -0.60
C TYR A 105 7.96 6.15 -1.63
N HIS A 106 8.93 6.96 -2.06
CA HIS A 106 8.82 7.97 -3.11
C HIS A 106 9.60 7.46 -4.31
N GLY A 107 8.93 6.82 -5.26
CA GLY A 107 9.57 6.36 -6.49
C GLY A 107 9.93 7.51 -7.42
N ASP A 108 10.96 8.28 -7.06
CA ASP A 108 11.83 9.09 -7.91
C ASP A 108 13.00 9.63 -7.05
N PRO A 109 14.27 9.27 -7.33
CA PRO A 109 15.43 9.86 -6.66
C PRO A 109 15.51 11.39 -6.76
N LEU A 110 14.87 12.00 -7.77
CA LEU A 110 14.89 13.45 -7.99
C LEU A 110 13.85 14.20 -7.13
N GLU A 111 12.78 13.56 -6.65
CA GLU A 111 11.86 14.16 -5.66
C GLU A 111 12.49 14.24 -4.25
N LEU A 112 13.45 13.37 -3.93
CA LEU A 112 14.19 13.41 -2.65
C LEU A 112 15.04 14.69 -2.50
N ALA A 113 15.54 15.26 -3.61
CA ALA A 113 16.35 16.47 -3.59
C ALA A 113 15.55 17.74 -3.24
N ALA A 114 14.22 17.70 -3.37
CA ALA A 114 13.33 18.84 -3.11
C ALA A 114 12.72 18.83 -1.71
N ASN A 115 12.81 17.72 -0.97
CA ASN A 115 12.24 17.60 0.39
C ASN A 115 13.07 16.60 1.22
N PRO A 116 14.06 17.07 1.99
CA PRO A 116 15.05 16.18 2.58
C PRO A 116 14.49 15.42 3.80
N GLU A 117 14.74 14.11 3.77
CA GLU A 117 14.73 13.10 4.84
C GLU A 117 13.44 12.32 5.14
N PRO A 118 13.38 11.03 4.75
CA PRO A 118 12.59 10.01 5.43
C PRO A 118 13.37 9.43 6.64
N LEU A 119 12.65 9.19 7.75
CA LEU A 119 13.16 8.81 9.08
C LEU A 119 13.92 7.46 9.19
N TRP A 120 14.21 6.77 8.08
CA TRP A 120 14.92 5.49 8.11
C TRP A 120 16.46 5.63 8.10
N ASP A 121 17.01 6.81 7.78
CA ASP A 121 18.47 7.05 7.70
C ASP A 121 19.14 7.51 9.02
N ARG A 122 18.55 7.19 10.19
CA ARG A 122 19.25 7.39 11.48
C ARG A 122 20.26 6.29 11.82
N ARG A 123 20.65 5.45 10.86
CA ARG A 123 21.76 4.50 11.03
C ARG A 123 22.90 4.97 10.15
N GLY A 124 23.82 5.73 10.75
CA GLY A 124 25.03 6.21 10.11
C GLY A 124 25.82 5.08 9.40
N PRO A 125 26.78 5.44 8.54
CA PRO A 125 27.39 4.50 7.60
C PRO A 125 27.99 3.30 8.32
N LEU A 126 27.56 2.10 7.91
CA LEU A 126 28.20 0.85 8.30
C LEU A 126 29.66 0.90 7.83
N GLN A 127 30.60 1.06 8.75
CA GLN A 127 32.01 0.80 8.48
C GLN A 127 32.14 -0.67 8.07
N GLN A 128 32.42 -0.90 6.80
CA GLN A 128 32.76 -2.23 6.28
C GLN A 128 34.06 -2.67 6.94
N GLN A 129 33.99 -3.68 7.81
CA GLN A 129 35.17 -4.49 8.11
C GLN A 129 35.23 -5.65 7.12
N PRO A 130 36.39 -5.97 6.52
CA PRO A 130 36.50 -7.09 5.60
C PRO A 130 36.36 -8.41 6.37
N GLY A 131 35.31 -9.18 6.07
CA GLY A 131 35.13 -10.55 6.55
C GLY A 131 35.92 -11.55 5.72
N PRO A 132 36.33 -12.71 6.29
CA PRO A 132 37.21 -13.66 5.61
C PRO A 132 36.47 -14.50 4.56
N ASP A 133 37.21 -14.86 3.50
CA ASP A 133 36.81 -15.76 2.41
C ASP A 133 36.24 -17.09 2.95
N VAL A 134 34.96 -17.36 2.66
CA VAL A 134 34.38 -18.70 2.74
C VAL A 134 33.44 -18.93 1.55
N GLY A 135 33.77 -19.96 0.76
CA GLY A 135 33.18 -20.26 -0.54
C GLY A 135 31.70 -20.62 -0.54
N TRP A 136 31.03 -20.25 -1.63
CA TRP A 136 29.66 -20.62 -1.94
C TRP A 136 29.54 -22.10 -2.34
N PRO A 137 28.60 -22.88 -1.79
CA PRO A 137 28.19 -24.14 -2.41
C PRO A 137 27.20 -23.84 -3.54
N GLN A 138 27.49 -24.33 -4.74
CA GLN A 138 26.54 -24.38 -5.84
C GLN A 138 25.42 -25.37 -5.52
N ALA A 139 24.18 -24.86 -5.39
CA ALA A 139 22.98 -25.68 -5.38
C ALA A 139 22.27 -25.55 -6.74
N ARG A 140 21.92 -26.71 -7.29
CA ARG A 140 21.49 -26.97 -8.67
C ARG A 140 20.09 -26.41 -8.94
N LEU A 141 19.89 -25.98 -10.19
CA LEU A 141 18.59 -25.71 -10.79
C LEU A 141 17.71 -26.96 -10.70
N GLY A 142 16.56 -26.82 -10.04
CA GLY A 142 15.44 -27.74 -10.09
C GLY A 142 14.21 -26.93 -10.44
N ASP A 143 13.65 -27.22 -11.61
CA ASP A 143 12.41 -26.68 -12.13
C ASP A 143 11.30 -26.77 -11.08
N GLN A 144 10.52 -25.70 -10.90
CA GLN A 144 9.06 -25.68 -11.07
C GLN A 144 8.55 -24.24 -11.10
N ASN A 145 7.88 -23.91 -12.20
CA ASN A 145 7.05 -22.73 -12.37
C ASN A 145 6.00 -22.63 -11.26
N VAL A 146 5.93 -21.48 -10.59
CA VAL A 146 4.66 -20.95 -10.07
C VAL A 146 4.66 -19.45 -10.32
N LEU A 147 3.79 -19.04 -11.26
CA LEU A 147 3.37 -17.66 -11.46
C LEU A 147 2.33 -17.31 -10.38
N VAL A 148 2.52 -16.20 -9.68
CA VAL A 148 1.49 -15.21 -9.31
C VAL A 148 2.16 -13.84 -9.26
#